data_AF-A0A7X0L8K1-F1
#
_entry.id   AF-A0A7X0L8K1-F1
#
_cell.length_a   1.000
_cell.length_b   1.000
_cell.length_c   1.000
_cell.angle_alpha   90.00
_cell.angle_beta   90.00
_cell.angle_gamma   90.00
#
_symmetry.space_group_name_H-M   'P 1'
#
loop_
_entity.id
_entity.type
_entity.pdbx_description
1 polymer ?
#
loop_
_entity_poly.entity_id
_entity_poly.type
_entity_poly.pdbx_seq_one_letter_code
_entity_poly.pdbx_strand_id
1 'polypeptide(L)' 'MGLPHREVWIGEDPDQLAVRRTDLKVLGEQHSWPARADDALIRSAVATDAPALSVAEREVPVGGLGALLRWK' A
#
# COMPACT_ATOMS: atom_id res chain seq x y z
N MET A 1 -16.11 14.67 5.11
CA MET A 1 -16.09 13.42 5.90
C MET A 1 -15.09 12.50 5.21
N GLY A 2 -13.84 12.47 5.70
CA GLY A 2 -12.77 11.67 5.07
C GLY A 2 -13.15 10.20 5.07
N LEU A 3 -12.91 9.50 3.95
CA LEU A 3 -13.12 8.05 3.88
C LEU A 3 -12.30 7.39 5.00
N PRO A 4 -12.84 6.39 5.70
CA PRO A 4 -12.09 5.69 6.74
C PRO A 4 -10.80 5.13 6.13
N HIS A 5 -9.65 5.48 6.70
CA HIS A 5 -8.37 4.93 6.28
C HIS A 5 -8.44 3.41 6.43
N ARG A 6 -8.22 2.70 5.32
CA ARG A 6 -8.22 1.23 5.33
C ARG A 6 -6.93 0.76 5.98
N GLU A 7 -7.03 -0.10 6.98
CA GLU A 7 -5.88 -0.77 7.57
C GLU A 7 -5.55 -2.04 6.78
N VAL A 8 -4.24 -2.29 6.66
CA VAL A 8 -3.65 -3.51 6.08
C VAL A 8 -2.59 -4.03 7.03
N TRP A 9 -2.22 -5.29 6.86
CA TRP A 9 -1.11 -5.91 7.56
C TRP A 9 0.12 -5.84 6.69
N ILE A 10 1.24 -5.44 7.27
CA ILE A 10 2.54 -5.38 6.58
C ILE A 10 3.56 -6.27 7.28
N GLY A 11 4.49 -6.82 6.51
CA GLY A 11 5.66 -7.56 6.98
C GLY A 11 6.95 -6.74 6.96
N GLU A 12 8.07 -7.41 7.23
CA GLU A 12 9.39 -6.79 7.24
C GLU A 12 9.79 -6.35 5.83
N ASP A 13 9.45 -7.12 4.81
CA ASP A 13 9.67 -6.73 3.42
C ASP A 13 8.57 -5.80 2.89
N PRO A 14 8.92 -4.85 2.01
CA PRO A 14 8.01 -3.82 1.50
C PRO A 14 6.89 -4.35 0.60
N ASP A 15 7.04 -5.53 0.01
CA ASP A 15 6.05 -6.22 -0.83
C ASP A 15 5.14 -7.17 -0.05
N GLN A 16 5.43 -7.40 1.24
CA GLN A 16 4.61 -8.23 2.11
C GLN A 16 3.42 -7.42 2.66
N LEU A 17 2.36 -7.38 1.85
CA LEU A 17 1.11 -6.66 2.14
C LEU A 17 -0.08 -7.62 2.15
N ALA A 18 -0.94 -7.52 3.15
CA ALA A 18 -2.17 -8.32 3.21
C ALA A 18 -3.36 -7.58 3.82
N VAL A 19 -4.57 -7.92 3.35
CA VAL A 19 -5.82 -7.43 3.96
C VAL A 19 -6.10 -8.12 5.30
N ARG A 20 -5.61 -9.36 5.49
CA ARG A 20 -5.75 -10.11 6.74
C ARG A 20 -4.38 -10.56 7.24
N ARG A 21 -4.15 -10.51 8.55
CA ARG A 21 -2.91 -10.98 9.19
C ARG A 21 -2.53 -12.42 8.82
N THR A 22 -3.53 -13.28 8.69
CA THR A 22 -3.33 -14.70 8.36
C THR A 22 -2.65 -14.93 7.02
N ASP A 23 -2.81 -13.99 6.09
CA ASP A 23 -2.32 -14.14 4.73
C ASP A 23 -0.81 -13.84 4.66
N LEU A 24 -0.27 -13.04 5.60
CA LEU A 24 1.19 -12.85 5.76
C LEU A 24 1.91 -14.08 6.29
N LYS A 25 1.23 -14.92 7.09
CA LYS A 25 1.82 -16.19 7.54
C LYS A 25 2.11 -17.14 6.37
N VAL A 26 1.35 -17.04 5.29
CA VAL A 26 1.56 -17.82 4.05
C VAL A 26 2.85 -17.39 3.35
N LEU A 27 3.27 -16.14 3.53
CA LEU A 27 4.54 -15.60 3.02
C LEU A 27 5.75 -15.91 3.93
N GLY A 28 5.54 -16.66 5.02
CA GLY A 28 6.61 -17.01 5.98
C GLY A 28 6.89 -15.93 7.02
N GLU A 29 6.12 -14.84 7.03
CA GLU A 29 6.33 -13.71 7.94
C GLU A 29 5.75 -13.99 9.34
N GLN A 30 6.58 -13.80 10.37
CA GLN A 30 6.23 -13.99 11.77
C GLN A 30 6.04 -12.66 12.52
N HIS A 31 6.59 -11.57 11.99
CA HIS A 31 6.48 -10.22 12.52
C HIS A 31 5.62 -9.38 11.59
N SER A 32 4.32 -9.32 11.89
CA SER A 32 3.37 -8.49 11.15
C SER A 32 2.71 -7.48 12.06
N TRP A 33 2.46 -6.29 11.53
CA TRP A 33 1.79 -5.22 12.26
C TRP A 33 0.79 -4.48 11.35
N PRO A 34 -0.28 -3.91 11.94
CA PRO A 34 -1.23 -3.12 11.18
C PRO A 34 -0.60 -1.78 10.75
N ALA A 35 -0.89 -1.37 9.53
CA ALA A 35 -0.50 -0.08 8.97
C ALA A 35 -1.61 0.47 8.06
N ARG A 36 -1.55 1.76 7.76
CA ARG A 36 -2.45 2.38 6.78
C ARG A 36 -2.15 1.84 5.38
N ALA A 37 -3.20 1.54 4.63
CA ALA A 37 -3.09 1.08 3.24
C ALA A 37 -2.28 2.04 2.37
N ASP A 38 -2.41 3.35 2.60
CA ASP A 38 -1.74 4.40 1.83
C ASP A 38 -0.21 4.31 1.96
N ASP A 39 0.29 4.26 3.19
CA ASP A 39 1.73 4.17 3.50
C ASP A 39 2.32 2.85 2.99
N ALA A 40 1.56 1.77 3.19
CA ALA A 40 1.93 0.42 2.80
C ALA A 40 2.11 0.30 1.28
N LEU A 41 1.22 0.93 0.50
CA LEU A 41 1.28 0.94 -0.95
C LEU A 41 2.46 1.75 -1.48
N ILE A 42 2.73 2.94 -0.92
CA ILE A 42 3.88 3.76 -1.33
C ILE A 42 5.18 2.99 -1.09
N ARG A 43 5.31 2.35 0.08
CA ARG A 43 6.48 1.52 0.42
C ARG A 43 6.70 0.40 -0.60
N SER A 44 5.64 -0.32 -0.97
CA SER A 44 5.70 -1.39 -1.97
C SER A 44 6.06 -0.85 -3.36
N ALA A 45 5.44 0.24 -3.80
CA ALA A 45 5.72 0.85 -5.09
C ALA A 45 7.19 1.25 -5.22
N VAL A 46 7.75 1.95 -4.22
CA VAL A 46 9.16 2.36 -4.21
C VAL A 46 10.09 1.15 -4.23
N ALA A 47 9.77 0.08 -3.51
CA ALA A 47 10.58 -1.15 -3.52
C ALA A 47 10.61 -1.83 -4.90
N THR A 48 9.57 -1.64 -5.72
CA THR A 48 9.52 -2.13 -7.10
C THR A 48 10.10 -1.17 -8.14
N ASP A 49 10.83 -0.14 -7.69
CA ASP A 49 11.39 0.94 -8.52
C ASP A 49 10.31 1.72 -9.29
N ALA A 50 9.10 1.81 -8.72
CA ALA A 50 8.02 2.61 -9.25
C ALA A 50 8.06 4.04 -8.64
N PRO A 51 8.06 5.10 -9.48
CA PRO A 51 8.07 6.47 -8.98
C PRO A 51 6.73 6.84 -8.31
N ALA A 52 6.80 7.48 -7.15
CA ALA A 52 5.65 8.04 -6.44
C ALA A 52 5.63 9.58 -6.60
N LEU A 53 4.53 10.13 -7.11
CA LEU A 53 4.37 11.56 -7.35
C LEU A 53 3.26 12.12 -6.45
N SER A 54 3.60 13.14 -5.65
CA SER A 54 2.62 13.89 -4.87
C SER A 54 2.03 15.01 -5.72
N VAL A 55 0.71 15.05 -5.84
CA VAL A 55 -0.03 16.05 -6.62
C VAL A 55 -0.76 17.00 -5.66
N ALA A 56 -0.58 18.31 -5.84
CA ALA A 56 -1.28 19.34 -5.07
C ALA A 56 -2.59 19.69 -5.79
N GLU A 57 -3.72 19.10 -5.38
CA GLU A 57 -4.86 18.93 -6.30
C GLU A 57 -5.92 20.03 -6.36
N ARG A 58 -6.59 20.07 -7.52
CA ARG A 58 -8.00 20.49 -7.71
C ARG A 58 -8.92 19.34 -8.13
N GLU A 59 -8.42 18.27 -8.76
CA GLU A 59 -9.21 17.11 -9.18
C GLU A 59 -8.47 15.80 -8.89
N VAL A 60 -8.95 15.07 -7.89
CA VAL A 60 -8.38 13.83 -7.35
C VAL A 60 -9.26 12.65 -7.73
N PRO A 61 -8.71 11.46 -8.04
CA PRO A 61 -9.51 10.24 -8.04
C PRO A 61 -10.23 10.03 -6.71
N VAL A 62 -11.45 9.49 -6.74
CA VAL A 62 -12.20 9.16 -5.51
C VAL A 62 -11.36 8.21 -4.66
N GLY A 63 -10.90 8.69 -3.50
CA GLY A 63 -9.99 7.95 -2.62
C GLY A 63 -8.57 8.52 -2.50
N GLY A 64 -8.21 9.58 -3.21
CA GLY A 64 -6.94 10.28 -2.98
C GLY A 64 -5.73 9.74 -3.76
N LEU A 65 -5.92 8.72 -4.62
CA LEU A 65 -4.82 7.96 -5.19
C LEU A 65 -5.13 7.45 -6.60
N GLY A 66 -4.14 7.49 -7.49
CA GLY A 66 -4.15 6.85 -8.81
C GLY A 66 -2.86 6.09 -9.09
N ALA A 67 -2.90 5.13 -10.01
CA ALA A 67 -1.72 4.36 -10.42
C ALA A 67 -1.71 4.17 -11.95
N LEU A 68 -0.53 4.33 -12.55
CA LEU A 68 -0.27 3.97 -13.95
C LEU A 68 0.47 2.64 -13.99
N LEU A 69 -0.15 1.62 -14.57
CA LEU A 69 0.42 0.29 -14.64
C LEU A 69 1.25 0.13 -15.91
N ARG A 70 2.48 -0.36 -15.75
CA ARG A 70 3.32 -0.76 -16.88
C ARG A 70 2.89 -2.12 -17.39
N TRP A 71 2.92 -2.31 -18.70
CA TRP A 71 2.57 -3.59 -19.31
C TRP A 71 3.83 -4.44 -19.50
N LYS A 72 3.62 -5.72 -19.71
CA LYS A 72 4.61 -6.62 -20.30
C LYS A 72 4.06 -7.17 -21.60
#